data_AF-A0A6G4ZVN7-F1
#
_entry.id   AF-A0A6G4ZVN7-F1
#
_cell.length_a   1.000
_cell.length_b   1.000
_cell.length_c   1.000
_cell.angle_alpha   90.00
_cell.angle_beta   90.00
_cell.angle_gamma   90.00
#
_symmetry.space_group_name_H-M   'P 1'
#
loop_
_entity.id
_entity.type
_entity.pdbx_description
1 polymer ?
#
loop_
_entity_poly.entity_id
_entity_poly.type
_entity_poly.pdbx_seq_one_letter_code
_entity_poly.pdbx_strand_id
1 'polypeptide(L)'
;HSPVQWEVQHRRHFPGTLLSVRPGVVNWIAGLFNMNERVVYMGRWRHGFFSMTAVGATNVGSIKVYFDNNLVTNRRKYKKHNFNDQCFQSNHNSEGIHVEKGEPFGEFNLGSTIVLIFEAPRDFSLELKEGQRIKYGELICRQSSNSSCQEAQRT
;
A
#
# COMPACT_ATOMS: atom_id res chain seq x y z
N HIS A 1 -1.65 8.53 -1.94
CA HIS A 1 -2.01 8.38 -3.36
C HIS A 1 -1.63 6.99 -3.83
N SER A 2 -2.35 6.44 -4.80
CA SER A 2 -2.01 5.15 -5.40
C SER A 2 -0.79 5.28 -6.32
N PRO A 3 0.24 4.42 -6.23
CA PRO A 3 1.41 4.48 -7.10
C PRO A 3 1.13 3.90 -8.51
N VAL A 4 0.07 3.09 -8.63
CA VAL A 4 -0.34 2.39 -9.86
C VAL A 4 -1.85 2.37 -9.97
N GLN A 5 -2.37 2.05 -11.16
CA GLN A 5 -3.76 1.65 -11.32
C GLN A 5 -3.92 0.19 -10.86
N TRP A 6 -4.97 -0.10 -10.09
CA TRP A 6 -5.24 -1.44 -9.57
C TRP A 6 -6.68 -1.59 -9.05
N GLU A 7 -7.12 -2.83 -8.95
CA GLU A 7 -8.39 -3.24 -8.35
C GLU A 7 -8.15 -3.70 -6.91
N VAL A 8 -8.75 -3.01 -5.94
CA VAL A 8 -8.68 -3.39 -4.52
C VAL A 8 -9.78 -4.39 -4.20
N GLN A 9 -9.41 -5.61 -3.84
CA GLN A 9 -10.34 -6.73 -3.67
C GLN A 9 -10.63 -7.03 -2.21
N HIS A 10 -9.61 -6.93 -1.36
CA HIS A 10 -9.70 -7.32 0.02
C HIS A 10 -8.90 -6.40 0.93
N ARG A 11 -9.43 -6.16 2.13
CA ARG A 11 -8.71 -5.48 3.21
C ARG A 11 -8.66 -6.35 4.45
N ARG A 12 -7.46 -6.53 4.98
CA ARG A 12 -7.25 -7.06 6.34
C ARG A 12 -6.72 -5.97 7.26
N HIS A 13 -7.48 -5.68 8.31
CA HIS A 13 -7.06 -4.75 9.37
C HIS A 13 -6.55 -5.54 10.57
N PHE A 14 -5.31 -5.25 10.96
CA PHE A 14 -4.69 -5.76 12.17
C PHE A 14 -4.62 -4.63 13.20
N PRO A 15 -5.52 -4.59 14.20
CA PRO A 15 -5.40 -3.67 15.30
C PRO A 15 -4.12 -3.97 16.10
N GLY A 16 -3.45 -2.92 16.56
CA GLY A 16 -2.15 -3.06 17.19
C GLY A 16 -1.77 -1.85 18.02
N THR A 17 -0.53 -1.87 18.50
CA THR A 17 0.07 -0.73 19.21
C THR A 17 0.40 0.40 18.22
N LEU A 18 0.83 1.55 18.73
CA LEU A 18 1.29 2.66 17.90
C LEU A 18 2.69 3.05 18.37
N LEU A 19 3.66 2.16 18.18
CA LEU A 19 5.06 2.42 18.50
C LEU A 19 5.67 3.37 17.46
N SER A 20 6.74 4.07 17.85
CA SER A 20 7.39 5.04 16.97
C SER A 20 8.13 4.34 15.84
N VAL A 21 7.89 4.77 14.60
CA VAL A 21 8.56 4.25 13.39
C VAL A 21 9.85 5.00 13.05
N ARG A 22 10.43 5.76 14.00
CA ARG A 22 11.71 6.45 13.76
C ARG A 22 12.83 5.42 13.48
N PRO A 23 13.72 5.64 12.50
CA PRO A 23 14.73 4.65 12.09
C PRO A 23 15.56 4.07 13.25
N GLY A 24 15.97 4.91 14.21
CA GLY A 24 16.69 4.45 15.41
C GLY A 24 15.89 3.51 16.32
N VAL A 25 14.56 3.60 16.34
CA VAL A 25 13.65 2.72 17.10
C VAL A 25 13.33 1.46 16.31
N VAL A 26 13.12 1.57 15.01
CA VAL A 26 12.85 0.43 14.10
C VAL A 26 14.00 -0.57 14.11
N ASN A 27 15.25 -0.09 14.13
CA ASN A 27 16.43 -0.96 14.18
C ASN A 27 16.63 -1.64 15.55
N TRP A 28 15.97 -1.16 16.61
CA TRP A 28 16.09 -1.69 17.97
C TRP A 28 15.01 -2.71 18.33
N ILE A 29 13.87 -2.72 17.63
CA ILE A 29 12.72 -3.57 17.95
C ILE A 29 12.43 -4.48 16.75
N ALA A 30 12.95 -5.71 16.80
CA ALA A 30 12.63 -6.75 15.83
C ALA A 30 11.10 -6.97 15.79
N GLY A 31 10.49 -6.77 14.62
CA GLY A 31 9.05 -6.98 14.45
C GLY A 31 8.14 -5.81 14.85
N LEU A 32 8.66 -4.59 14.98
CA LEU A 32 7.84 -3.39 15.28
C LEU A 32 6.63 -3.24 14.35
N PHE A 33 6.80 -3.51 13.04
CA PHE A 33 5.68 -3.45 12.08
C PHE A 33 4.59 -4.51 12.32
N ASN A 34 4.93 -5.63 12.96
CA ASN A 34 3.95 -6.66 13.33
C ASN A 34 3.16 -6.27 14.58
N MET A 35 3.76 -5.45 15.43
CA MET A 35 3.15 -4.94 16.67
C MET A 35 2.29 -3.71 16.43
N ASN A 36 2.62 -2.90 15.42
CA ASN A 36 1.86 -1.71 15.10
C ASN A 36 0.53 -2.04 14.43
N GLU A 37 -0.47 -1.19 14.68
CA GLU A 37 -1.71 -1.21 13.92
C GLU A 37 -1.41 -1.02 12.43
N ARG A 38 -1.98 -1.90 11.59
CA ARG A 38 -1.79 -1.85 10.15
C ARG A 38 -3.03 -2.26 9.39
N VAL A 39 -3.22 -1.67 8.22
CA VAL A 39 -4.31 -1.98 7.31
C VAL A 39 -3.72 -2.39 5.98
N VAL A 40 -3.96 -3.64 5.60
CA VAL A 40 -3.42 -4.28 4.40
C VAL A 40 -4.52 -4.31 3.36
N TYR A 41 -4.34 -3.56 2.26
CA TYR A 41 -5.18 -3.66 1.08
C TYR A 41 -4.50 -4.55 0.05
N MET A 42 -5.26 -5.47 -0.54
CA MET A 42 -4.78 -6.47 -1.49
C MET A 42 -5.71 -6.53 -2.69
N GLY A 43 -5.13 -6.81 -3.85
CA GLY A 43 -5.87 -6.98 -5.07
C GLY A 43 -4.93 -7.16 -6.25
N ARG A 44 -5.28 -6.58 -7.40
CA ARG A 44 -4.57 -6.84 -8.66
C ARG A 44 -4.24 -5.56 -9.41
N TRP A 45 -3.02 -5.49 -9.90
CA TRP A 45 -2.57 -4.50 -10.88
C TRP A 45 -2.27 -5.18 -12.21
N ARG A 46 -1.82 -4.41 -13.21
CA ARG A 46 -1.58 -4.93 -14.58
C ARG A 46 -0.65 -6.15 -14.66
N HIS A 47 0.26 -6.33 -13.69
CA HIS A 47 1.23 -7.43 -13.65
C HIS A 47 0.91 -8.52 -12.63
N GLY A 48 -0.30 -8.52 -12.06
CA GLY A 48 -0.77 -9.56 -11.14
C GLY A 48 -1.05 -9.02 -9.74
N PHE A 49 -0.54 -9.64 -8.70
CA PHE A 49 -0.79 -9.26 -7.30
C PHE A 49 -0.20 -7.89 -6.96
N PHE A 50 -0.98 -7.09 -6.23
CA PHE A 50 -0.55 -5.84 -5.63
C PHE A 50 -1.11 -5.70 -4.21
N SER A 51 -0.29 -5.23 -3.29
CA SER A 51 -0.69 -4.88 -1.94
C SER A 51 -0.03 -3.59 -1.49
N MET A 52 -0.86 -2.74 -0.86
CA MET A 52 -0.42 -1.54 -0.18
C MET A 52 -0.87 -1.62 1.28
N THR A 53 0.11 -1.62 2.18
CA THR A 53 -0.11 -1.69 3.62
C THR A 53 0.21 -0.35 4.26
N ALA A 54 -0.77 0.21 4.95
CA ALA A 54 -0.61 1.37 5.80
C ALA A 54 -0.30 0.93 7.23
N VAL A 55 0.82 1.40 7.79
CA VAL A 55 1.21 1.12 9.18
C VAL A 55 1.15 2.41 9.99
N GLY A 56 0.39 2.38 11.09
CA GLY A 56 0.26 3.50 12.02
C GLY A 56 1.49 3.68 12.90
N ALA A 57 1.66 4.88 13.45
CA ALA A 57 2.70 5.22 14.43
C ALA A 57 2.17 6.11 15.56
N THR A 58 3.06 6.45 16.51
CA THR A 58 2.77 7.24 17.73
C THR A 58 2.01 8.56 17.50
N ASN A 59 1.25 8.97 18.53
CA ASN A 59 0.61 10.28 18.76
C ASN A 59 -0.65 10.62 17.97
N VAL A 60 -0.81 10.19 16.72
CA VAL A 60 -2.04 10.48 15.93
C VAL A 60 -2.26 9.47 14.79
N GLY A 61 -1.88 8.21 15.00
CA GLY A 61 -1.75 7.19 13.96
C GLY A 61 -3.03 6.65 13.29
N SER A 62 -4.14 7.40 13.25
CA SER A 62 -5.32 6.97 12.51
C SER A 62 -5.03 6.92 11.01
N ILE A 63 -5.28 5.76 10.43
CA ILE A 63 -5.23 5.50 9.00
C ILE A 63 -6.64 5.73 8.46
N LYS A 64 -6.76 6.63 7.48
CA LYS A 64 -8.01 6.87 6.76
C LYS A 64 -7.81 6.54 5.29
N VAL A 65 -8.70 5.72 4.74
CA VAL A 65 -8.73 5.34 3.33
C VAL A 65 -10.05 5.79 2.76
N TYR A 66 -10.01 6.57 1.68
CA TYR A 66 -11.15 7.41 1.30
C TYR A 66 -12.35 6.62 0.78
N PHE A 67 -12.15 5.46 0.17
CA PHE A 67 -13.24 4.57 -0.24
C PHE A 67 -13.71 3.62 0.88
N ASP A 68 -12.92 3.40 1.93
CA ASP A 68 -13.20 2.42 2.99
C ASP A 68 -13.83 3.09 4.21
N ASN A 69 -15.09 3.51 4.07
CA ASN A 69 -15.85 4.19 5.11
C ASN A 69 -16.06 3.36 6.39
N ASN A 70 -15.88 2.03 6.30
CA ASN A 70 -16.06 1.11 7.42
C ASN A 70 -14.76 0.90 8.22
N LEU A 71 -13.62 1.41 7.74
CA LEU A 71 -12.37 1.33 8.45
C LEU A 71 -12.38 2.26 9.67
N VAL A 72 -12.14 1.68 10.84
CA VAL A 72 -11.95 2.43 12.08
C VAL A 72 -10.65 1.98 12.72
N THR A 73 -9.65 2.87 12.71
CA THR A 73 -8.34 2.66 13.31
C THR A 73 -8.18 3.43 14.62
N ASN A 74 -7.09 3.19 15.34
CA ASN A 74 -6.73 3.85 16.59
C ASN A 74 -7.81 3.70 17.68
N ARG A 75 -8.40 2.50 17.79
CA ARG A 75 -9.39 2.20 18.84
C ARG A 75 -8.71 2.05 20.20
N ARG A 76 -9.21 2.77 21.21
CA ARG A 76 -8.72 2.69 22.62
C ARG A 76 -8.67 1.27 23.18
N LYS A 77 -9.60 0.41 22.76
CA LYS A 77 -9.65 -1.01 23.13
C LYS A 77 -9.72 -1.84 21.85
N TYR A 78 -8.80 -2.79 21.73
CA TYR A 78 -8.82 -3.80 20.68
C TYR A 78 -8.40 -5.15 21.27
N LYS A 79 -8.84 -6.25 20.65
CA LYS A 79 -8.38 -7.58 21.02
C LYS A 79 -7.05 -7.85 20.33
N LYS A 80 -5.99 -8.11 21.11
CA LYS A 80 -4.69 -8.54 20.57
C LYS A 80 -4.87 -9.83 19.76
N HIS A 81 -4.08 -9.98 18.70
CA HIS A 81 -4.11 -11.13 17.77
C HIS A 81 -5.43 -11.32 16.99
N ASN A 82 -6.35 -10.37 17.04
CA ASN A 82 -7.51 -10.37 16.16
C ASN A 82 -7.22 -9.62 14.85
N PHE A 83 -7.99 -9.88 13.81
CA PHE A 83 -8.00 -9.11 12.59
C PHE A 83 -9.44 -8.91 12.09
N ASN A 84 -9.65 -7.92 11.23
CA ASN A 84 -10.94 -7.64 10.62
C ASN A 84 -10.79 -7.62 9.09
N ASP A 85 -11.47 -8.55 8.43
CA ASP A 85 -11.47 -8.69 6.99
C ASP A 85 -12.69 -7.99 6.36
N GLN A 86 -12.46 -7.37 5.21
CA GLN A 86 -13.49 -6.79 4.35
C GLN A 86 -13.20 -7.22 2.93
N CYS A 87 -14.20 -7.85 2.31
CA CYS A 87 -14.23 -8.08 0.88
C CYS A 87 -14.89 -6.88 0.19
N PHE A 88 -14.29 -6.39 -0.88
CA PHE A 88 -14.87 -5.36 -1.74
C PHE A 88 -15.47 -5.92 -3.02
N GLN A 89 -15.28 -7.21 -3.28
CA GLN A 89 -15.95 -7.91 -4.36
C GLN A 89 -17.38 -8.27 -3.95
N SER A 90 -18.32 -8.09 -4.86
CA SER A 90 -19.74 -8.42 -4.68
C SER A 90 -20.34 -8.98 -5.98
N ASN A 91 -21.58 -9.46 -5.91
CA ASN A 91 -22.29 -9.97 -7.09
C ASN A 91 -22.43 -8.93 -8.21
N HIS A 92 -22.42 -7.64 -7.88
CA HIS A 92 -22.55 -6.53 -8.84
C HIS A 92 -21.21 -5.88 -9.19
N ASN A 93 -20.13 -6.27 -8.51
CA ASN A 93 -18.78 -5.77 -8.74
C ASN A 93 -17.77 -6.87 -8.39
N SER A 94 -17.47 -7.73 -9.35
CA SER A 94 -16.56 -8.85 -9.17
C SER A 94 -15.09 -8.43 -9.13
N GLU A 95 -14.75 -7.24 -9.62
CA GLU A 95 -13.36 -6.79 -9.75
C GLU A 95 -12.83 -6.17 -8.45
N GLY A 96 -13.67 -5.41 -7.73
CA GLY A 96 -13.32 -4.71 -6.49
C GLY A 96 -13.41 -3.20 -6.66
N ILE A 97 -12.70 -2.44 -5.81
CA ILE A 97 -12.63 -0.99 -5.94
C ILE A 97 -11.53 -0.61 -6.92
N HIS A 98 -11.93 -0.02 -8.04
CA HIS A 98 -11.00 0.54 -9.01
C HIS A 98 -10.32 1.78 -8.43
N VAL A 99 -8.99 1.84 -8.54
CA VAL A 99 -8.18 3.00 -8.12
C VAL A 99 -7.18 3.35 -9.21
N GLU A 100 -7.17 4.62 -9.59
CA GLU A 100 -6.30 5.14 -10.64
C GLU A 100 -4.90 5.51 -10.14
N LYS A 101 -3.92 5.48 -11.05
CA LYS A 101 -2.56 5.92 -10.72
C LYS A 101 -2.56 7.40 -10.34
N GLY A 102 -1.99 7.72 -9.19
CA GLY A 102 -1.94 9.08 -8.65
C GLY A 102 -3.21 9.52 -7.95
N GLU A 103 -4.27 8.68 -7.93
CA GLU A 103 -5.50 9.00 -7.21
C GLU A 103 -5.25 9.08 -5.69
N PRO A 104 -5.90 10.04 -4.98
CA PRO A 104 -5.88 10.06 -3.53
C PRO A 104 -6.46 8.77 -2.95
N PHE A 105 -5.63 8.00 -2.25
CA PHE A 105 -6.03 6.72 -1.65
C PHE A 105 -6.47 6.87 -0.19
N GLY A 106 -5.72 7.69 0.55
CA GLY A 106 -5.87 7.84 1.97
C GLY A 106 -4.77 8.73 2.56
N GLU A 107 -4.90 8.99 3.84
CA GLU A 107 -4.04 9.90 4.60
C GLU A 107 -3.68 9.31 5.97
N PHE A 108 -2.57 9.82 6.49
CA PHE A 108 -2.15 9.61 7.87
C PHE A 108 -2.14 10.96 8.58
N ASN A 109 -2.63 11.00 9.81
CA ASN A 109 -2.65 12.24 10.57
C ASN A 109 -1.27 12.61 11.16
N LEU A 110 -0.37 11.66 11.44
CA LEU A 110 1.03 11.94 11.78
C LEU A 110 1.91 10.68 11.70
N GLY A 111 3.07 10.79 11.02
CA GLY A 111 4.16 9.78 11.04
C GLY A 111 3.73 8.40 10.57
N SER A 112 4.12 7.98 9.37
CA SER A 112 3.61 6.75 8.80
C SER A 112 4.62 5.96 8.01
N THR A 113 4.30 4.70 7.79
CA THR A 113 5.03 3.82 6.90
C THR A 113 4.04 3.19 5.93
N ILE A 114 4.38 3.22 4.65
CA ILE A 114 3.72 2.44 3.60
C ILE A 114 4.66 1.29 3.24
N VAL A 115 4.11 0.08 3.20
CA VAL A 115 4.78 -1.10 2.64
C VAL A 115 4.08 -1.47 1.34
N LEU A 116 4.85 -1.60 0.27
CA LEU A 116 4.38 -2.03 -1.05
C LEU A 116 4.90 -3.44 -1.33
N ILE A 117 4.00 -4.34 -1.74
CA ILE A 117 4.35 -5.69 -2.18
C ILE A 117 3.61 -5.93 -3.49
N PHE A 118 4.32 -6.30 -4.54
CA PHE A 118 3.71 -6.49 -5.85
C PHE A 118 4.49 -7.48 -6.72
N GLU A 119 3.79 -8.14 -7.62
CA GLU A 119 4.40 -8.95 -8.67
C GLU A 119 4.99 -8.05 -9.75
N ALA A 120 6.31 -8.10 -9.92
CA ALA A 120 7.02 -7.34 -10.93
C ALA A 120 7.28 -8.19 -12.20
N PRO A 121 7.24 -7.59 -13.40
CA PRO A 121 7.65 -8.29 -14.62
C PRO A 121 9.16 -8.59 -14.59
N ARG A 122 9.63 -9.52 -15.43
CA ARG A 122 11.03 -9.99 -15.40
C ARG A 122 12.07 -8.91 -15.70
N ASP A 123 11.68 -7.91 -16.47
CA ASP A 123 12.46 -6.75 -16.93
C ASP A 123 12.34 -5.53 -16.01
N PHE A 124 11.87 -5.73 -14.78
CA PHE A 124 11.67 -4.67 -13.79
C PHE A 124 12.97 -4.30 -13.09
N SER A 125 13.32 -3.01 -13.13
CA SER A 125 14.47 -2.46 -12.42
C SER A 125 14.03 -1.44 -11.36
N LEU A 126 14.35 -1.73 -10.10
CA LEU A 126 14.21 -0.77 -8.99
C LEU A 126 15.47 0.08 -8.89
N GLU A 127 15.35 1.36 -9.19
CA GLU A 127 16.45 2.32 -9.11
C GLU A 127 16.44 3.05 -7.77
N LEU A 128 16.38 2.28 -6.68
CA LEU A 128 16.35 2.81 -5.32
C LEU A 128 17.54 2.30 -4.51
N LYS A 129 18.10 3.18 -3.69
CA LYS A 129 19.07 2.82 -2.65
C LYS A 129 18.38 2.81 -1.28
N GLU A 130 18.88 1.97 -0.38
CA GLU A 130 18.43 1.99 1.01
C GLU A 130 18.63 3.40 1.62
N GLY A 131 17.61 3.89 2.33
CA GLY A 131 17.64 5.23 2.93
C GLY A 131 17.51 6.40 1.96
N GLN A 132 17.33 6.15 0.65
CA GLN A 132 17.13 7.20 -0.34
C GLN A 132 15.86 7.99 -0.01
N ARG A 133 16.01 9.32 0.05
CA ARG A 133 14.86 10.24 0.12
C ARG A 133 14.24 10.32 -1.27
N ILE A 134 12.95 10.00 -1.35
CA ILE A 134 12.15 10.10 -2.57
C ILE A 134 11.17 11.28 -2.46
N LYS A 135 10.87 11.92 -3.60
CA LYS A 135 9.84 12.95 -3.71
C LYS A 135 8.52 12.38 -4.23
N TYR A 136 7.43 13.09 -3.95
CA TYR A 136 6.15 12.77 -4.57
C TYR A 136 6.25 12.85 -6.10
N GLY A 137 5.74 11.82 -6.78
CA GLY A 137 5.81 11.69 -8.24
C GLY A 137 7.18 11.25 -8.78
N GLU A 138 8.18 11.07 -7.92
CA GLU A 138 9.49 10.55 -8.33
C GLU A 138 9.35 9.10 -8.83
N LEU A 139 9.96 8.83 -9.99
CA LEU A 139 9.96 7.50 -10.56
C LEU A 139 10.89 6.60 -9.74
N ILE A 140 10.34 5.53 -9.17
CA ILE A 140 11.08 4.56 -8.35
C ILE A 140 11.46 3.27 -9.10
N CYS A 141 10.92 3.08 -10.30
CA CYS A 141 11.11 1.88 -11.09
C CYS A 141 11.03 2.15 -12.60
N ARG A 142 11.87 1.46 -13.38
CA ARG A 142 11.80 1.41 -14.84
C ARG A 142 11.42 0.01 -15.30
N GLN A 143 10.67 -0.03 -16.40
CA GLN A 143 10.52 -1.24 -17.19
C GLN A 143 11.43 -1.10 -18.41
N SER A 144 12.30 -2.08 -18.65
CA SER A 144 13.14 -2.07 -19.85
C SER A 144 12.26 -2.29 -21.06
N SER A 145 11.97 -1.25 -21.84
CA SER A 145 11.27 -1.40 -23.11
C SER A 145 12.14 -2.20 -24.08
N ASN A 146 11.84 -3.47 -24.30
CA ASN A 146 12.28 -4.13 -25.53
C ASN A 146 11.54 -3.44 -26.68
N SER A 147 12.29 -2.64 -27.43
CA SER A 147 11.82 -1.96 -28.64
C SER A 147 11.45 -3.00 -29.69
N SER A 148 10.17 -3.32 -29.80
CA SER A 148 9.59 -3.95 -30.99
C SER A 148 8.21 -3.37 -31.28
N CYS A 149 8.18 -2.06 -31.56
CA CYS A 149 7.14 -1.40 -32.36
C CYS A 149 7.82 -0.32 -33.20
N GLN A 150 8.60 -0.75 -34.20
CA GLN A 150 8.76 0.01 -35.44
C GLN A 150 7.85 -0.65 -36.49
N GLU A 151 7.28 0.19 -37.34
CA GLU A 151 6.43 -0.12 -38.50
C GLU A 151 4.95 -0.43 -38.26
N ALA A 152 4.15 0.63 -38.22
CA ALA A 152 2.88 0.71 -38.96
C ALA A 152 2.37 2.16 -39.00
N GLN A 153 3.03 3.02 -39.79
CA GLN A 153 2.45 4.29 -40.25
C GLN A 153 3.24 4.81 -41.46
N ARG A 154 3.19 4.04 -42.56
CA ARG A 154 3.37 4.54 -43.93
C ARG A 154 2.59 3.66 -44.89
N THR A 155 1.37 4.08 -45.17
CA THR A 155 0.71 4.09 -46.50
C THR A 155 -0.53 4.95 -46.38
#